data_AF-A0A8S8YZ20-F1
#
_entry.id   AF-A0A8S8YZ20-F1
#
_cell.length_a   1.000
_cell.length_b   1.000
_cell.length_c   1.000
_cell.angle_alpha   90.00
_cell.angle_beta   90.00
_cell.angle_gamma   90.00
#
_symmetry.space_group_name_H-M   'P 1'
#
loop_
_entity.id
_entity.type
_entity.pdbx_description
1 polymer ?
#
loop_
_entity_poly.entity_id
_entity_poly.type
_entity_poly.pdbx_seq_one_letter_code
_entity_poly.pdbx_strand_id
1 'polypeptide(L)' 'MSLNRAQRRALKELRSSEQLTPSQYRYYYRKAKGGSYRSVAHMRSNIELDGITLGGDE' A
#
# COMPACT_ATOMS: atom_id res chain seq x y z
N MET A 1 12.62 -13.55 -2.31
CA MET A 1 11.56 -12.55 -2.59
C MET A 1 10.64 -12.33 -1.37
N SER A 2 11.11 -11.69 -0.28
CA SER A 2 10.29 -11.41 0.92
C SER A 2 9.65 -10.01 0.92
N LEU A 3 10.28 -9.01 0.29
CA LEU A 3 9.83 -7.60 0.23
C LEU A 3 8.38 -7.45 -0.26
N ASN A 4 8.01 -8.27 -1.26
CA ASN A 4 6.67 -8.28 -1.83
C ASN A 4 5.60 -8.74 -0.82
N ARG A 5 5.96 -9.60 0.14
CA ARG A 5 5.02 -10.10 1.16
C ARG A 5 4.72 -9.03 2.21
N ALA A 6 5.72 -8.27 2.63
CA ALA A 6 5.54 -7.17 3.58
C ALA A 6 4.62 -6.07 3.01
N GLN A 7 4.86 -5.65 1.76
CA GLN A 7 4.00 -4.68 1.05
C GLN A 7 2.55 -5.19 0.94
N ARG A 8 2.35 -6.45 0.55
CA ARG A 8 1.01 -7.04 0.44
C ARG A 8 0.29 -7.15 1.78
N ARG A 9 0.99 -7.40 2.89
CA ARG A 9 0.41 -7.40 4.24
C ARG A 9 -0.08 -6.01 4.63
N ALA A 10 0.78 -5.00 4.47
CA ALA A 10 0.40 -3.61 4.74
C ALA A 10 -0.81 -3.15 3.90
N LEU A 11 -0.87 -3.51 2.61
CA LEU A 11 -2.04 -3.20 1.78
C LEU A 11 -3.34 -3.86 2.28
N LYS A 12 -3.25 -5.08 2.82
CA LYS A 12 -4.41 -5.76 3.40
C LYS A 12 -4.87 -5.07 4.68
N GLU A 13 -3.94 -4.66 5.54
CA GLU A 13 -4.24 -3.90 6.76
C GLU A 13 -4.95 -2.60 6.42
N LEU A 14 -4.40 -1.81 5.50
CA LEU A 14 -5.01 -0.56 5.02
C LEU A 14 -6.40 -0.77 4.42
N ARG A 15 -6.63 -1.90 3.72
CA ARG A 15 -7.95 -2.26 3.20
C ARG A 15 -8.92 -2.66 4.31
N SER A 16 -8.46 -3.40 5.32
CA SER A 16 -9.29 -3.83 6.45
C SER A 16 -9.68 -2.68 7.38
N SER A 17 -8.82 -1.66 7.49
CA SER A 17 -9.11 -0.43 8.21
C SER A 17 -9.81 0.62 7.35
N GLU A 18 -10.33 0.24 6.18
CA GLU A 18 -11.06 1.10 5.23
C GLU A 18 -10.32 2.34 4.70
N GLN A 19 -9.01 2.44 4.95
CA GLN A 19 -8.15 3.51 4.41
C GLN A 19 -7.97 3.40 2.90
N LEU A 20 -8.15 2.20 2.35
CA LEU A 20 -8.20 1.96 0.90
C LEU A 20 -9.57 1.41 0.49
N THR A 21 -10.13 2.01 -0.55
CA THR A 21 -11.25 1.41 -1.28
C THR A 21 -10.81 0.13 -1.99
N PRO A 22 -11.74 -0.78 -2.37
CA PRO A 22 -11.39 -1.99 -3.12
C PRO A 22 -10.59 -1.72 -4.39
N SER A 23 -10.92 -0.65 -5.13
CA SER A 23 -10.24 -0.27 -6.37
C SER A 23 -8.81 0.20 -6.12
N GLN A 24 -8.60 1.08 -5.14
CA GLN A 24 -7.28 1.55 -4.72
C GLN A 24 -6.41 0.39 -4.22
N TYR A 25 -6.96 -0.49 -3.37
CA TYR A 25 -6.26 -1.70 -2.91
C TYR A 25 -5.77 -2.55 -4.10
N ARG A 26 -6.63 -2.83 -5.08
CA ARG A 26 -6.24 -3.63 -6.26
C ARG A 26 -5.22 -2.94 -7.15
N TYR A 27 -5.28 -1.62 -7.27
CA TYR A 27 -4.28 -0.83 -7.99
C TYR A 27 -2.88 -0.97 -7.34
N TYR A 28 -2.77 -0.67 -6.06
CA TYR A 28 -1.50 -0.75 -5.33
C TYR A 28 -0.99 -2.18 -5.16
N TYR A 29 -1.88 -3.17 -5.02
CA TYR A 29 -1.49 -4.58 -4.97
C TYR A 29 -0.85 -5.05 -6.28
N ARG A 30 -1.33 -4.57 -7.44
CA ARG A 30 -0.70 -4.85 -8.74
C ARG A 30 0.66 -4.18 -8.88
N LYS A 31 0.80 -2.90 -8.50
CA LYS A 31 2.09 -2.20 -8.45
C LYS A 31 3.10 -2.91 -7.54
N ALA A 32 2.66 -3.31 -6.34
CA ALA A 32 3.48 -4.11 -5.44
C ALA A 32 3.89 -5.44 -6.09
N LYS A 33 2.96 -6.21 -6.67
CA LYS A 33 3.27 -7.46 -7.41
C LYS A 33 4.32 -7.25 -8.51
N GLY A 34 4.26 -6.12 -9.22
CA GLY A 34 5.22 -5.76 -10.27
C GLY A 34 6.58 -5.26 -9.77
N GLY A 35 6.78 -5.12 -8.45
CA GLY A 35 8.04 -4.63 -7.89
C GLY A 35 8.22 -3.10 -7.97
N SER A 36 7.13 -2.34 -8.18
CA SER A 36 7.18 -0.87 -8.27
C SER A 36 7.66 -0.20 -6.98
N TYR A 37 7.68 -0.92 -5.85
CA TYR A 37 8.06 -0.40 -4.55
C TYR A 37 9.29 -1.10 -3.99
N ARG A 38 10.19 -0.29 -3.42
CA ARG A 38 11.48 -0.72 -2.87
C ARG A 38 11.36 -1.12 -1.39
N SER A 39 10.32 -0.61 -0.70
CA SER A 39 10.02 -0.87 0.71
C SER A 39 8.51 -0.63 0.98
N VAL A 40 8.04 -0.88 2.21
CA VAL A 40 6.67 -0.51 2.64
C VAL A 40 6.53 1.01 2.76
N ALA A 41 7.55 1.70 3.27
CA ALA A 41 7.56 3.17 3.36
C ALA A 41 7.42 3.82 1.98
N HIS A 42 8.21 3.38 0.98
CA HIS A 42 8.10 3.92 -0.38
C HIS A 42 6.69 3.72 -0.96
N MET A 43 6.05 2.59 -0.66
CA MET A 43 4.67 2.32 -1.06
C MET A 43 3.68 3.28 -0.38
N ARG A 44 3.79 3.52 0.93
CA ARG A 44 2.92 4.44 1.67
C ARG A 44 3.04 5.87 1.16
N SER A 45 4.27 6.37 0.97
CA SER A 45 4.48 7.70 0.40
C SER A 45 3.87 7.84 -1.00
N ASN A 46 3.90 6.78 -1.84
CA ASN A 46 3.21 6.82 -3.14
C ASN A 46 1.68 6.90 -3.00
N ILE A 47 1.11 6.22 -2.01
CA ILE A 47 -0.34 6.25 -1.75
C ILE A 47 -0.77 7.64 -1.28
N GLU A 48 0.01 8.24 -0.37
CA GLU A 48 -0.22 9.61 0.11
C GLU A 48 -0.06 10.65 -1.00
N LEU A 49 0.94 10.49 -1.87
CA LEU A 49 1.13 11.33 -3.06
C LEU A 49 -0.05 11.27 -4.03
N ASP A 50 -0.76 10.14 -4.09
CA ASP A 50 -1.98 9.98 -4.88
C ASP A 50 -3.22 10.60 -4.18
N GLY A 51 -3.02 11.33 -3.07
CA GLY A 51 -4.07 12.06 -2.35
C GLY A 51 -4.84 11.22 -1.33
N ILE A 52 -4.35 10.04 -0.98
CA ILE A 52 -4.98 9.15 0.00
C ILE A 52 -4.34 9.37 1.36
N THR A 53 -5.08 9.94 2.30
CA THR A 53 -4.62 10.08 3.68
C THR A 53 -4.60 8.71 4.36
N LEU A 54 -3.40 8.22 4.64
CA LEU A 54 -3.22 7.05 5.48
C LEU A 54 -3.29 7.51 6.94
N GLY A 55 -4.34 7.11 7.65
CA GLY A 55 -4.46 7.38 9.08
C GLY A 55 -3.41 6.57 9.84
N GLY A 56 -2.36 7.24 10.28
CA GLY A 56 -1.31 6.64 11.09
C GLY A 56 -0.01 7.44 11.07
N ASP A 57 -0.08 8.67 11.56
CA ASP A 57 1.10 9.38 12.07
C ASP A 57 0.87 9.64 13.56
N GLU A 58 1.71 8.99 14.38
CA GLU A 58 1.87 9.11 15.84
C GLU A 58 0.78 8.56 16.78
#